data_AF-A0A9E5J5M0-F1
#
_entry.id   AF-A0A9E5J5M0-F1
#
_cell.length_a   1.000
_cell.length_b   1.000
_cell.length_c   1.000
_cell.angle_alpha   90.00
_cell.angle_beta   90.00
_cell.angle_gamma   90.00
#
_symmetry.space_group_name_H-M   'P 1'
#
loop_
_entity.id
_entity.type
_entity.pdbx_description
1 polymer ?
#
loop_
_entity_poly.entity_id
_entity_poly.type
_entity_poly.pdbx_seq_one_letter_code
_entity_poly.pdbx_strand_id
1 'polypeptide(L)'
;MSFRSLKSWLMPVISQRFLSRERLLALRRKAEQKRQSQSRPHVLHFFHQLDDPYSQLLAQALPLLQSRYAVSVLQHVVGEPDDSAVPEREMLKAYSQLDASRLASHHGLRFPEVVESVHTTKPTTESLLRSHRLRKSWGHYLSGMIYYEGEWYWGIDRLHHLESRLTDLGLSTQKKSHPQQRSAPLFAIKQYQPLQNVPEGTSIDFYFSLRSPYSAISVAKVFDWAKANGVQ
;
A
#
# COMPACT_ATOMS: atom_id res chain seq x y z
N MET A 1 19.71 -36.12 11.07
CA MET A 1 19.60 -35.30 9.85
C MET A 1 18.18 -35.45 9.30
N SER A 2 17.33 -34.43 9.40
CA SER A 2 15.96 -34.51 8.90
C SER A 2 15.99 -34.40 7.36
N PHE A 3 15.59 -35.47 6.67
CA PHE A 3 15.49 -35.47 5.22
C PHE A 3 14.42 -34.46 4.78
N ARG A 4 14.87 -33.37 4.15
CA ARG A 4 13.99 -32.37 3.54
C ARG A 4 13.11 -33.05 2.48
N SER A 5 11.79 -32.99 2.63
CA SER A 5 10.85 -33.60 1.67
C SER A 5 10.98 -32.96 0.28
N LEU A 6 10.64 -33.70 -0.78
CA LEU A 6 10.58 -33.15 -2.15
C LEU A 6 9.79 -31.83 -2.23
N LYS A 7 8.70 -31.73 -1.46
CA LYS A 7 7.91 -30.49 -1.31
C LYS A 7 8.79 -29.34 -0.81
N SER A 8 9.61 -29.54 0.22
CA SER A 8 10.48 -28.48 0.76
C SER A 8 11.58 -28.01 -0.21
N TRP A 9 11.99 -28.87 -1.16
CA TRP A 9 12.94 -28.51 -2.22
C TRP A 9 12.29 -27.73 -3.36
N LEU A 10 11.06 -28.09 -3.74
CA LEU A 10 10.34 -27.47 -4.84
C LEU A 10 9.65 -26.16 -4.45
N MET A 11 9.19 -26.02 -3.20
CA MET A 11 8.45 -24.84 -2.73
C MET A 11 9.19 -23.52 -2.94
N PRO A 12 10.51 -23.38 -2.65
CA PRO A 12 11.23 -22.13 -2.91
C PRO A 12 11.20 -21.72 -4.38
N VAL A 13 11.38 -22.67 -5.31
CA VAL A 13 11.36 -22.40 -6.76
C VAL A 13 9.96 -22.01 -7.23
N ILE A 14 8.93 -22.72 -6.75
CA ILE A 14 7.53 -22.41 -7.06
C ILE A 14 7.16 -21.02 -6.51
N SER A 15 7.54 -20.71 -5.27
CA SER A 15 7.30 -19.40 -4.64
C SER A 15 8.04 -18.28 -5.36
N GLN A 16 9.31 -18.48 -5.75
CA GLN A 16 10.06 -17.51 -6.55
C GLN A 16 9.39 -17.23 -7.88
N ARG A 17 8.90 -18.26 -8.57
CA ARG A 17 8.15 -18.08 -9.83
C ARG A 17 6.82 -17.37 -9.58
N PHE A 18 6.11 -17.72 -8.52
CA PHE A 18 4.82 -17.10 -8.14
C PHE A 18 4.97 -15.61 -7.80
N LEU A 19 6.06 -15.23 -7.14
CA LEU A 19 6.35 -13.86 -6.72
C LEU A 19 7.23 -13.10 -7.72
N SER A 20 7.52 -13.71 -8.88
CA SER A 20 8.41 -13.10 -9.88
C SER A 20 7.77 -11.88 -10.55
N ARG A 21 8.63 -10.89 -10.88
CA ARG A 21 8.23 -9.70 -11.64
C ARG A 21 7.62 -10.06 -12.99
N GLU A 22 8.13 -11.09 -13.66
CA GLU A 22 7.58 -11.57 -14.94
C GLU A 22 6.12 -12.00 -14.81
N ARG A 23 5.80 -12.79 -13.77
CA ARG A 23 4.43 -13.22 -13.51
C ARG A 23 3.53 -12.04 -13.19
N LEU A 24 4.00 -11.09 -12.37
CA LEU A 24 3.27 -9.85 -12.10
C LEU A 24 2.94 -9.09 -13.40
N LEU A 25 3.92 -8.92 -14.28
CA LEU A 25 3.72 -8.24 -15.56
C LEU A 25 2.77 -9.01 -16.50
N ALA A 26 2.82 -10.34 -16.49
CA ALA A 26 1.88 -11.17 -17.23
C ALA A 26 0.44 -11.03 -16.71
N LEU A 27 0.26 -10.98 -15.39
CA LEU A 27 -1.05 -10.72 -14.76
C LEU A 27 -1.58 -9.31 -15.12
N ARG A 28 -0.72 -8.29 -15.08
CA ARG A 28 -1.07 -6.92 -15.52
C ARG A 28 -1.54 -6.90 -16.97
N ARG A 29 -0.81 -7.54 -17.89
CA ARG A 29 -1.18 -7.64 -19.30
C ARG A 29 -2.53 -8.33 -19.49
N LYS A 30 -2.76 -9.45 -18.78
CA LYS A 30 -4.03 -10.18 -18.83
C LYS A 30 -5.20 -9.34 -18.31
N ALA A 31 -5.01 -8.61 -17.22
CA ALA A 31 -6.03 -7.72 -16.67
C ALA A 31 -6.38 -6.60 -17.65
N GLU A 32 -5.38 -6.00 -18.28
CA GLU A 32 -5.58 -4.94 -19.27
C GLU A 32 -6.30 -5.45 -20.54
N GLN A 33 -5.92 -6.62 -21.06
CA GLN A 33 -6.63 -7.27 -22.16
C GLN A 33 -8.11 -7.50 -21.83
N LYS A 34 -8.40 -7.99 -20.61
CA LYS A 34 -9.77 -8.20 -20.13
C LYS A 34 -10.55 -6.89 -20.00
N ARG A 35 -9.91 -5.81 -19.53
CA ARG A 35 -10.53 -4.48 -19.47
C ARG A 35 -10.90 -3.98 -20.87
N GLN A 36 -9.96 -4.07 -21.81
CA GLN A 36 -10.14 -3.65 -23.20
C GLN A 36 -11.25 -4.44 -23.90
N SER A 37 -11.27 -5.77 -23.75
CA SER A 37 -12.32 -6.61 -24.35
C SER A 37 -13.72 -6.32 -23.82
N GLN A 38 -13.82 -5.67 -22.66
CA GLN A 38 -15.08 -5.27 -22.02
C GLN A 38 -15.36 -3.77 -22.18
N SER A 39 -14.51 -3.03 -22.91
CA SER A 39 -14.60 -1.57 -23.07
C SER A 39 -14.73 -0.80 -21.75
N ARG A 40 -14.19 -1.34 -20.64
CA ARG A 40 -14.30 -0.71 -19.31
C ARG A 40 -13.33 0.46 -19.21
N PRO A 41 -13.69 1.62 -18.63
CA PRO A 41 -12.73 2.69 -18.38
C PRO A 41 -11.67 2.28 -17.35
N HIS A 42 -10.59 3.06 -17.23
CA HIS A 42 -9.62 2.88 -16.15
C HIS A 42 -10.18 3.44 -14.85
N VAL A 43 -10.50 2.56 -13.90
CA VAL A 43 -11.12 2.91 -12.61
C VAL A 43 -10.21 2.53 -11.45
N LEU A 44 -9.87 3.50 -10.61
CA LEU A 44 -9.25 3.27 -9.30
C LEU A 44 -10.35 3.04 -8.26
N HIS A 45 -10.38 1.86 -7.64
CA HIS A 45 -11.31 1.55 -6.56
C HIS A 45 -10.68 1.90 -5.22
N PHE A 46 -11.14 2.97 -4.58
CA PHE A 46 -10.62 3.45 -3.29
C PHE A 46 -11.49 2.91 -2.14
N PHE A 47 -10.94 2.03 -1.33
CA PHE A 47 -11.60 1.48 -0.14
C PHE A 47 -11.12 2.21 1.10
N HIS A 48 -12.04 2.86 1.81
CA HIS A 48 -11.68 3.78 2.86
C HIS A 48 -12.63 3.75 4.04
N GLN A 49 -12.09 4.10 5.21
CA GLN A 49 -12.83 4.31 6.45
C GLN A 49 -12.65 5.78 6.84
N LEU A 50 -13.67 6.40 7.44
CA LEU A 50 -13.70 7.85 7.69
C LEU A 50 -12.71 8.28 8.78
N ASP A 51 -12.53 7.44 9.78
CA ASP A 51 -11.66 7.63 10.95
C ASP A 51 -10.31 6.91 10.82
N ASP A 52 -10.04 6.26 9.68
CA ASP A 52 -8.73 5.66 9.39
C ASP A 52 -7.75 6.73 8.88
N PRO A 53 -6.64 6.99 9.59
CA PRO A 53 -5.71 8.04 9.21
C PRO A 53 -5.02 7.77 7.86
N TYR A 54 -4.79 6.52 7.48
CA TYR A 54 -4.23 6.19 6.16
C TYR A 54 -5.22 6.46 5.04
N SER A 55 -6.51 6.19 5.27
CA SER A 55 -7.60 6.55 4.35
C SER A 55 -7.66 8.05 4.11
N GLN A 56 -7.51 8.87 5.16
CA GLN A 56 -7.53 10.33 5.05
C GLN A 56 -6.33 10.89 4.27
N LEU A 57 -5.13 10.33 4.47
CA LEU A 57 -3.97 10.68 3.66
C LEU A 57 -4.19 10.30 2.19
N LEU A 58 -4.67 9.08 1.96
CA LEU A 58 -4.82 8.56 0.62
C LEU A 58 -5.88 9.34 -0.17
N ALA A 59 -6.94 9.81 0.50
CA ALA A 59 -7.96 10.66 -0.10
C ALA A 59 -7.38 11.97 -0.68
N GLN A 60 -6.36 12.55 -0.05
CA GLN A 60 -5.69 13.76 -0.55
C GLN A 60 -4.87 13.52 -1.83
N ALA A 61 -4.44 12.28 -2.06
CA ALA A 61 -3.68 11.90 -3.25
C ALA A 61 -4.57 11.65 -4.48
N LEU A 62 -5.87 11.40 -4.30
CA LEU A 62 -6.78 11.06 -5.40
C LEU A 62 -6.94 12.20 -6.43
N PRO A 63 -7.14 13.47 -6.03
CA PRO A 63 -7.22 14.57 -7.00
C PRO A 63 -5.92 14.75 -7.80
N LEU A 64 -4.76 14.50 -7.18
CA LEU A 64 -3.47 14.56 -7.86
C LEU A 64 -3.40 13.50 -8.97
N LEU A 65 -3.80 12.26 -8.66
CA LEU A 65 -3.86 11.16 -9.63
C LEU A 65 -4.84 11.48 -10.78
N GLN A 66 -6.04 11.97 -10.48
CA GLN A 66 -7.05 12.31 -11.49
C GLN A 66 -6.63 13.49 -12.39
N SER A 67 -5.88 14.45 -11.85
CA SER A 67 -5.36 15.58 -12.64
C SER A 67 -4.25 15.16 -13.62
N ARG A 68 -3.49 14.11 -13.28
CA ARG A 68 -2.30 13.67 -14.02
C ARG A 68 -2.57 12.51 -14.98
N TYR A 69 -3.53 11.66 -14.65
CA TYR A 69 -3.82 10.43 -15.38
C TYR A 69 -5.30 10.34 -15.76
N ALA A 70 -5.57 9.80 -16.95
CA ALA A 70 -6.91 9.55 -17.48
C ALA A 70 -7.57 8.36 -16.77
N VAL A 71 -7.92 8.56 -15.49
CA VAL A 71 -8.55 7.57 -14.62
C VAL A 71 -9.76 8.17 -13.90
N SER A 72 -10.77 7.35 -13.65
CA SER A 72 -11.84 7.68 -12.71
C SER A 72 -11.60 7.02 -11.35
N VAL A 73 -12.18 7.59 -10.30
CA VAL A 73 -12.10 7.04 -8.94
C VAL A 73 -13.50 6.64 -8.49
N LEU A 74 -13.63 5.40 -8.02
CA LEU A 74 -14.84 4.90 -7.38
C LEU A 74 -14.54 4.64 -5.91
N GLN A 75 -15.22 5.37 -5.02
CA GLN A 75 -15.03 5.27 -3.58
C GLN A 75 -15.95 4.20 -2.98
N HIS A 76 -15.40 3.42 -2.05
CA HIS A 76 -16.08 2.34 -1.33
C HIS A 76 -15.85 2.58 0.16
N VAL A 77 -16.87 3.06 0.87
CA VAL A 77 -16.78 3.18 2.33
C VAL A 77 -16.83 1.78 2.93
N VAL A 78 -15.83 1.45 3.74
CA VAL A 78 -15.74 0.20 4.49
C VAL A 78 -15.68 0.52 5.98
N GLY A 79 -15.98 -0.49 6.78
CA GLY A 79 -15.91 -0.44 8.23
C GLY A 79 -14.64 -1.10 8.72
N GLU A 80 -14.53 -1.13 10.04
CA GLU A 80 -13.37 -1.66 10.73
C GLU A 80 -13.04 -3.10 10.31
N PRO A 81 -11.76 -3.48 10.33
CA PRO A 81 -11.37 -4.87 10.15
C PRO A 81 -11.83 -5.74 11.32
N ASP A 82 -12.07 -7.01 11.02
CA ASP A 82 -12.41 -8.05 12.02
C ASP A 82 -11.30 -8.16 13.10
N ASP A 83 -11.67 -8.52 14.33
CA ASP A 83 -10.71 -8.68 15.45
C ASP A 83 -9.55 -9.64 15.13
N SER A 84 -9.81 -10.67 14.32
CA SER A 84 -8.76 -11.61 13.86
C SER A 84 -7.63 -10.95 13.07
N ALA A 85 -7.88 -9.79 12.45
CA ALA A 85 -6.90 -8.99 11.73
C ALA A 85 -6.28 -7.88 12.59
N VAL A 86 -6.87 -7.59 13.76
CA VAL A 86 -6.49 -6.49 14.65
C VAL A 86 -6.49 -6.99 16.09
N PRO A 87 -5.48 -7.78 16.50
CA PRO A 87 -5.43 -8.33 17.86
C PRO A 87 -5.26 -7.24 18.94
N GLU A 88 -4.60 -6.13 18.61
CA GLU A 88 -4.32 -5.01 19.54
C GLU A 88 -4.86 -3.69 18.96
N ARG A 89 -6.18 -3.48 19.07
CA ARG A 89 -6.89 -2.38 18.38
C ARG A 89 -6.46 -1.00 18.84
N GLU A 90 -6.30 -0.81 20.15
CA GLU A 90 -5.84 0.47 20.71
C GLU A 90 -4.41 0.80 20.26
N MET A 91 -3.52 -0.19 20.26
CA MET A 91 -2.15 0.00 19.76
C MET A 91 -2.14 0.30 18.26
N LEU A 92 -2.92 -0.43 17.45
CA LEU A 92 -3.05 -0.14 16.02
C LEU A 92 -3.51 1.29 15.77
N LYS A 93 -4.50 1.76 16.53
CA LYS A 93 -4.99 3.14 16.45
C LYS A 93 -3.90 4.15 16.80
N ALA A 94 -3.21 3.97 17.92
CA ALA A 94 -2.13 4.87 18.34
C ALA A 94 -0.98 4.91 17.33
N TYR A 95 -0.51 3.75 16.87
CA TYR A 95 0.59 3.66 15.92
C TYR A 95 0.19 4.16 14.53
N SER A 96 -1.02 3.90 14.07
CA SER A 96 -1.50 4.40 12.77
C SER A 96 -1.60 5.92 12.73
N GLN A 97 -2.01 6.58 13.83
CA GLN A 97 -2.02 8.03 13.92
C GLN A 97 -0.60 8.61 13.86
N LEU A 98 0.31 8.05 14.65
CA LEU A 98 1.71 8.47 14.66
C LEU A 98 2.36 8.29 13.29
N ASP A 99 2.20 7.13 12.67
CA ASP A 99 2.78 6.84 11.35
C ASP A 99 2.19 7.73 10.26
N ALA A 100 0.86 7.87 10.22
CA ALA A 100 0.21 8.75 9.25
C ALA A 100 0.64 10.23 9.42
N SER A 101 0.84 10.72 10.65
CA SER A 101 1.37 12.07 10.86
C SER A 101 2.78 12.27 10.26
N ARG A 102 3.63 11.25 10.38
CA ARG A 102 4.99 11.22 9.80
C ARG A 102 4.93 11.16 8.29
N LEU A 103 4.06 10.31 7.73
CA LEU A 103 3.84 10.19 6.30
C LEU A 103 3.29 11.48 5.70
N ALA A 104 2.36 12.16 6.38
CA ALA A 104 1.82 13.44 5.94
C ALA A 104 2.94 14.47 5.78
N SER A 105 3.74 14.64 6.83
CA SER A 105 4.90 15.54 6.85
C SER A 105 5.89 15.19 5.74
N HIS A 106 6.11 13.89 5.52
CA HIS A 106 7.03 13.38 4.52
C HIS A 106 6.61 13.66 3.07
N HIS A 107 5.31 13.54 2.78
CA HIS A 107 4.72 13.73 1.46
C HIS A 107 4.18 15.17 1.25
N GLY A 108 4.40 16.08 2.21
CA GLY A 108 3.88 17.45 2.15
C GLY A 108 2.34 17.51 2.17
N LEU A 109 1.69 16.49 2.75
CA LEU A 109 0.24 16.44 2.92
C LEU A 109 -0.17 17.00 4.28
N ARG A 110 -1.44 17.37 4.39
CA ARG A 110 -2.01 17.84 5.66
C ARG A 110 -2.48 16.65 6.47
N PHE A 111 -2.03 16.52 7.72
CA PHE A 111 -2.63 15.60 8.67
C PHE A 111 -3.66 16.36 9.51
N PRO A 112 -4.93 15.96 9.53
CA PRO A 112 -5.90 16.65 10.37
C PRO A 112 -5.60 16.35 11.85
N GLU A 113 -5.17 17.36 12.61
CA GLU A 113 -5.04 17.27 14.07
C GLU A 113 -6.40 17.12 14.76
N VAL A 114 -7.44 17.63 14.12
CA VAL A 114 -8.84 17.52 14.54
C VAL A 114 -9.61 16.91 13.38
N VAL A 115 -10.16 15.72 13.59
CA VAL A 115 -11.18 15.17 12.68
C VAL A 115 -12.42 16.02 12.91
N GLU A 116 -12.50 17.19 12.27
CA GLU A 116 -13.78 17.86 12.12
C GLU A 116 -14.70 16.83 11.47
N SER A 117 -15.84 16.57 12.11
CA SER A 117 -16.89 15.75 11.56
C SER A 117 -17.48 16.48 10.36
N VAL A 118 -16.75 16.49 9.25
CA VAL A 118 -17.29 16.86 7.95
C VAL A 118 -18.59 16.09 7.84
N HIS A 119 -19.68 16.79 7.56
CA HIS A 119 -21.01 16.22 7.35
C HIS A 119 -21.01 15.34 6.08
N THR A 120 -20.21 14.28 6.07
CA THR A 120 -20.30 13.22 5.10
C THR A 120 -21.57 12.44 5.44
N THR A 121 -22.49 12.38 4.48
CA THR A 121 -23.64 11.48 4.53
C THR A 121 -23.16 10.08 4.92
N LYS A 122 -23.63 9.59 6.08
CA LYS A 122 -23.31 8.24 6.53
C LYS A 122 -23.72 7.26 5.43
N PRO A 123 -22.84 6.32 5.03
CA PRO A 123 -23.19 5.34 4.01
C PRO A 123 -24.40 4.53 4.50
N THR A 124 -25.30 4.19 3.58
CA THR A 124 -26.37 3.25 3.90
C THR A 124 -25.78 1.88 4.26
N THR A 125 -26.46 1.14 5.13
CA THR A 125 -26.04 -0.22 5.53
C THR A 125 -25.81 -1.13 4.32
N GLU A 126 -26.66 -1.02 3.30
CA GLU A 126 -26.52 -1.79 2.06
C GLU A 126 -25.24 -1.43 1.29
N SER A 127 -24.94 -0.14 1.13
CA SER A 127 -23.72 0.33 0.47
C SER A 127 -22.46 -0.13 1.22
N LEU A 128 -22.50 -0.09 2.54
CA LEU A 128 -21.41 -0.59 3.40
C LEU A 128 -21.20 -2.10 3.18
N LEU A 129 -22.25 -2.91 3.28
CA LEU A 129 -22.17 -4.35 3.06
C LEU A 129 -21.70 -4.72 1.66
N ARG A 130 -22.13 -3.98 0.63
CA ARG A 130 -21.66 -4.16 -0.75
C ARG A 130 -20.16 -3.90 -0.87
N SER A 131 -19.69 -2.81 -0.29
CA SER A 131 -18.27 -2.43 -0.28
C SER A 131 -17.42 -3.47 0.46
N HIS A 132 -17.90 -3.97 1.60
CA HIS A 132 -17.23 -5.05 2.35
C HIS A 132 -17.13 -6.34 1.54
N ARG A 133 -18.23 -6.77 0.91
CA ARG A 133 -18.25 -7.98 0.07
C ARG A 133 -17.30 -7.86 -1.12
N LEU A 134 -17.23 -6.69 -1.75
CA LEU A 134 -16.32 -6.43 -2.86
C LEU A 134 -14.86 -6.47 -2.42
N ARG A 135 -14.53 -5.76 -1.33
CA ARG A 135 -13.19 -5.78 -0.72
C ARG A 135 -12.74 -7.22 -0.40
N LYS A 136 -13.63 -7.99 0.23
CA LYS A 136 -13.37 -9.38 0.62
C LYS A 136 -13.23 -10.31 -0.59
N SER A 137 -14.07 -10.18 -1.62
CA SER A 137 -14.00 -11.02 -2.82
C SER A 137 -12.73 -10.79 -3.64
N TRP A 138 -12.14 -9.60 -3.53
CA TRP A 138 -10.84 -9.26 -4.10
C TRP A 138 -9.66 -9.55 -3.15
N GLY A 139 -9.91 -10.19 -2.01
CA GLY A 139 -8.88 -10.73 -1.14
C GLY A 139 -8.26 -9.73 -0.17
N HIS A 140 -8.98 -8.67 0.21
CA HIS A 140 -8.50 -7.69 1.21
C HIS A 140 -9.49 -7.50 2.36
N TYR A 141 -8.99 -6.95 3.47
CA TYR A 141 -9.74 -6.74 4.71
C TYR A 141 -9.44 -5.41 5.43
N LEU A 142 -8.61 -4.53 4.85
CA LEU A 142 -8.18 -3.25 5.43
C LEU A 142 -8.78 -2.08 4.64
N SER A 143 -8.83 -0.90 5.24
CA SER A 143 -9.09 0.38 4.59
C SER A 143 -7.76 1.02 4.14
N GLY A 144 -7.81 2.23 3.56
CA GLY A 144 -6.62 2.93 3.07
C GLY A 144 -6.00 2.25 1.86
N MET A 145 -6.84 1.66 1.00
CA MET A 145 -6.41 0.83 -0.12
C MET A 145 -6.94 1.37 -1.46
N ILE A 146 -6.10 1.35 -2.48
CA ILE A 146 -6.54 1.47 -3.88
C ILE A 146 -6.39 0.10 -4.56
N TYR A 147 -7.45 -0.33 -5.24
CA TYR A 147 -7.41 -1.45 -6.16
C TYR A 147 -7.47 -0.98 -7.60
N TYR A 148 -6.60 -1.53 -8.45
CA TYR A 148 -6.58 -1.25 -9.88
C TYR A 148 -6.23 -2.52 -10.67
N GLU A 149 -7.19 -2.99 -11.48
CA GLU A 149 -7.01 -4.06 -12.48
C GLU A 149 -6.12 -5.23 -11.99
N GLY A 150 -6.51 -5.84 -10.86
CA GLY A 150 -5.88 -7.04 -10.31
C GLY A 150 -4.80 -6.81 -9.25
N GLU A 151 -4.51 -5.56 -8.87
CA GLU A 151 -3.50 -5.24 -7.85
C GLU A 151 -4.02 -4.29 -6.79
N TRP A 152 -3.49 -4.46 -5.57
CA TRP A 152 -3.73 -3.63 -4.41
C TRP A 152 -2.53 -2.72 -4.13
N TYR A 153 -2.80 -1.46 -3.82
CA TYR A 153 -1.83 -0.45 -3.43
C TYR A 153 -2.25 0.09 -2.07
N TRP A 154 -1.48 -0.26 -1.03
CA TRP A 154 -1.77 0.13 0.35
C TRP A 154 -1.10 1.44 0.71
N GLY A 155 -1.89 2.39 1.20
CA GLY A 155 -1.41 3.66 1.71
C GLY A 155 -0.71 4.51 0.64
N ILE A 156 -0.18 5.65 1.09
CA ILE A 156 0.49 6.61 0.22
C ILE A 156 1.82 6.09 -0.33
N ASP A 157 2.56 5.31 0.46
CA ASP A 157 3.90 4.87 0.11
C ASP A 157 3.94 3.90 -1.07
N ARG A 158 2.81 3.28 -1.42
CA ARG A 158 2.71 2.40 -2.58
C ARG A 158 2.23 3.12 -3.84
N LEU A 159 1.89 4.40 -3.77
CA LEU A 159 1.40 5.13 -4.94
C LEU A 159 2.44 5.33 -6.03
N HIS A 160 3.73 5.32 -5.73
CA HIS A 160 4.77 5.34 -6.76
C HIS A 160 4.70 4.09 -7.67
N HIS A 161 4.27 2.93 -7.15
CA HIS A 161 4.06 1.72 -7.97
C HIS A 161 2.82 1.85 -8.85
N LEU A 162 1.73 2.42 -8.31
CA LEU A 162 0.52 2.70 -9.09
C LEU A 162 0.83 3.71 -10.18
N GLU A 163 1.50 4.80 -9.84
CA GLU A 163 1.91 5.86 -10.75
C GLU A 163 2.78 5.32 -11.91
N SER A 164 3.79 4.51 -11.58
CA SER A 164 4.62 3.85 -12.60
C SER A 164 3.75 3.00 -13.53
N ARG A 165 2.79 2.25 -13.01
CA ARG A 165 1.88 1.43 -13.84
C ARG A 165 0.99 2.30 -14.74
N LEU A 166 0.41 3.38 -14.23
CA LEU A 166 -0.43 4.28 -15.01
C LEU A 166 0.38 4.98 -16.12
N THR A 167 1.64 5.33 -15.82
CA THR A 167 2.59 5.89 -16.79
C THR A 167 2.95 4.87 -17.88
N ASP A 168 3.24 3.63 -17.51
CA ASP A 168 3.56 2.55 -18.46
C ASP A 168 2.38 2.22 -19.38
N LEU A 169 1.15 2.43 -18.91
CA LEU A 169 -0.08 2.31 -19.70
C LEU A 169 -0.36 3.52 -20.59
N GLY A 170 0.46 4.57 -20.53
CA GLY A 170 0.31 5.77 -21.35
C GLY A 170 -0.86 6.66 -20.93
N LEU A 171 -1.33 6.56 -19.68
CA LEU A 171 -2.53 7.27 -19.23
C LEU A 171 -2.28 8.73 -18.84
N SER A 172 -1.06 9.24 -18.96
CA SER A 172 -0.77 10.63 -18.58
C SER A 172 -1.50 11.62 -19.49
N THR A 173 -2.19 12.58 -18.88
CA THR A 173 -2.92 13.65 -19.57
C THR A 173 -2.05 14.86 -19.89
N GLN A 174 -0.81 14.87 -19.40
CA GLN A 174 0.11 15.99 -19.57
C GLN A 174 0.65 16.02 -21.00
N LYS A 175 0.62 17.19 -21.62
CA LYS A 175 1.25 17.40 -22.92
C LYS A 175 2.77 17.26 -22.75
N LYS A 176 3.36 16.30 -23.45
CA LYS A 176 4.82 16.20 -23.54
C LYS A 176 5.32 17.35 -24.40
N SER A 177 6.11 18.26 -23.83
CA SER A 177 6.78 19.31 -24.60
C SER A 177 7.84 18.71 -25.55
N HIS A 178 8.45 17.59 -25.14
CA HIS A 178 9.37 16.80 -25.98
C HIS A 178 9.14 15.28 -25.85
N PRO A 179 9.40 14.49 -26.92
CA PRO A 179 9.19 13.03 -26.92
C PRO A 179 9.92 12.27 -25.80
N GLN A 180 11.12 12.74 -25.41
CA GLN A 180 11.93 12.15 -24.33
C GLN A 180 11.65 12.73 -22.92
N GLN A 181 10.85 13.80 -22.79
CA GLN A 181 10.65 14.42 -21.48
C GLN A 181 9.74 13.57 -20.61
N ARG A 182 10.29 13.07 -19.50
CA ARG A 182 9.52 12.45 -18.43
C ARG A 182 9.09 13.53 -17.45
N SER A 183 7.79 13.62 -17.18
CA SER A 183 7.27 14.46 -16.10
C SER A 183 7.81 13.96 -14.76
N ALA A 184 8.03 14.87 -13.82
CA ALA A 184 8.38 14.50 -12.46
C ALA A 184 7.26 13.61 -11.85
N PRO A 185 7.62 12.57 -11.08
CA PRO A 185 6.63 11.71 -10.42
C PRO A 185 5.83 12.52 -9.40
N LEU A 186 4.53 12.23 -9.28
CA LEU A 186 3.69 12.73 -8.20
C LEU A 186 4.13 12.15 -6.86
N PHE A 187 4.54 10.88 -6.84
CA PHE A 187 4.94 10.17 -5.63
C PHE A 187 6.38 9.66 -5.80
N ALA A 188 7.33 10.43 -5.30
CA ALA A 188 8.75 10.07 -5.38
C ALA A 188 9.10 8.99 -4.33
N ILE A 189 9.91 8.02 -4.72
CA ILE A 189 10.55 7.09 -3.78
C ILE A 189 11.60 7.89 -3.00
N LYS A 190 11.48 7.97 -1.68
CA LYS A 190 12.56 8.55 -0.90
C LYS A 190 13.76 7.62 -0.83
N GLN A 191 14.91 8.23 -1.10
CA GLN A 191 16.21 7.63 -0.87
C GLN A 191 16.64 8.03 0.52
N TYR A 192 16.72 7.06 1.42
CA TYR A 192 17.28 7.28 2.74
C TYR A 192 18.80 7.36 2.61
N GLN A 193 19.38 8.43 3.16
CA GLN A 193 20.83 8.51 3.28
C GLN A 193 21.29 7.65 4.46
N PRO A 194 22.38 6.88 4.30
CA PRO A 194 22.95 6.16 5.42
C PRO A 194 23.41 7.18 6.47
N LEU A 195 22.95 6.99 7.70
CA LEU A 195 23.49 7.71 8.85
C LEU A 195 24.91 7.21 9.10
N GLN A 196 25.87 8.13 9.28
CA GLN A 196 27.25 7.77 9.58
C GLN A 196 27.39 7.18 10.99
N ASN A 197 26.67 7.74 11.96
CA ASN A 197 26.63 7.27 13.34
C ASN A 197 25.18 7.27 13.82
N VAL A 198 24.81 6.27 14.61
CA VAL A 198 23.50 6.20 15.26
C VAL A 198 23.52 7.12 16.49
N PRO A 199 22.51 8.00 16.69
CA PRO A 199 22.43 8.86 17.87
C PRO A 199 22.44 8.05 19.17
N GLU A 200 23.13 8.56 20.19
CA GLU A 200 23.19 7.95 21.51
C GLU A 200 21.78 7.84 22.12
N GLY A 201 21.49 6.72 22.77
CA GLY A 201 20.18 6.43 23.35
C GLY A 201 19.11 5.96 22.35
N THR A 202 19.48 5.68 21.09
CA THR A 202 18.56 5.02 20.15
C THR A 202 18.22 3.61 20.62
N SER A 203 16.93 3.31 20.73
CA SER A 203 16.39 1.97 21.00
C SER A 203 15.45 1.53 19.89
N ILE A 204 15.30 0.21 19.72
CA ILE A 204 14.36 -0.37 18.75
C ILE A 204 13.46 -1.38 19.43
N ASP A 205 12.16 -1.09 19.45
CA ASP A 205 11.14 -2.08 19.77
C ASP A 205 10.88 -2.97 18.55
N PHE A 206 11.38 -4.20 18.58
CA PHE A 206 11.27 -5.14 17.47
C PHE A 206 10.24 -6.25 17.74
N TYR A 207 9.04 -6.09 17.19
CA TYR A 207 7.97 -7.09 17.27
C TYR A 207 8.10 -8.12 16.13
N PHE A 208 8.16 -9.40 16.47
CA PHE A 208 8.27 -10.48 15.48
C PHE A 208 7.35 -11.67 15.78
N SER A 209 7.04 -12.41 14.72
CA SER A 209 6.27 -13.66 14.81
C SER A 209 7.15 -14.87 14.56
N LEU A 210 7.16 -15.83 15.49
CA LEU A 210 7.84 -17.12 15.36
C LEU A 210 7.31 -17.98 14.19
N ARG A 211 6.12 -17.65 13.67
CA ARG A 211 5.50 -18.34 12.54
C ARG A 211 5.72 -17.63 11.20
N SER A 212 6.41 -16.49 11.21
CA SER A 212 6.63 -15.69 10.01
C SER A 212 8.03 -15.95 9.45
N PRO A 213 8.15 -16.46 8.21
CA PRO A 213 9.45 -16.61 7.56
C PRO A 213 10.15 -15.25 7.34
N TYR A 214 9.37 -14.16 7.24
CA TYR A 214 9.95 -12.81 7.14
C TYR A 214 10.61 -12.38 8.43
N SER A 215 10.02 -12.71 9.58
CA SER A 215 10.67 -12.49 10.89
C SER A 215 12.01 -13.20 10.94
N ALA A 216 12.08 -14.46 10.52
CA ALA A 216 13.33 -15.22 10.56
C ALA A 216 14.44 -14.56 9.71
N ILE A 217 14.07 -13.95 8.58
CA ILE A 217 15.01 -13.23 7.70
C ILE A 217 15.37 -11.85 8.28
N SER A 218 14.43 -11.14 8.90
CA SER A 218 14.65 -9.79 9.40
C SER A 218 15.33 -9.75 10.76
N VAL A 219 15.02 -10.68 11.67
CA VAL A 219 15.62 -10.78 13.02
C VAL A 219 17.14 -10.75 12.93
N ALA A 220 17.75 -11.67 12.17
CA ALA A 220 19.21 -11.73 12.09
C ALA A 220 19.82 -10.39 11.64
N LYS A 221 19.23 -9.75 10.63
CA LYS A 221 19.71 -8.48 10.11
C LYS A 221 19.56 -7.32 11.09
N VAL A 222 18.43 -7.25 11.79
CA VAL A 222 18.13 -6.15 12.72
C VAL A 222 19.03 -6.23 13.94
N PHE A 223 19.19 -7.41 14.54
CA PHE A 223 20.01 -7.58 15.74
C PHE A 223 21.50 -7.43 15.44
N ASP A 224 22.00 -7.95 14.32
CA ASP A 224 23.38 -7.75 13.90
C ASP A 224 23.67 -6.26 13.65
N TRP A 225 22.75 -5.56 12.98
CA TRP A 225 22.86 -4.13 12.76
C TRP A 225 22.81 -3.34 14.08
N ALA A 226 21.88 -3.66 14.98
CA ALA A 226 21.74 -2.98 16.26
C ALA A 226 23.02 -3.09 17.10
N LYS A 227 23.58 -4.31 17.20
CA LYS A 227 24.84 -4.57 17.89
C LYS A 227 26.01 -3.81 17.28
N ALA A 228 26.11 -3.80 15.94
CA ALA A 228 27.18 -3.10 15.24
C ALA A 228 27.12 -1.57 15.40
N ASN A 229 25.95 -1.03 15.76
CA ASN A 229 25.71 0.41 15.87
C ASN A 229 25.41 0.89 17.30
N GLY A 230 25.60 0.04 18.32
CA GLY A 230 25.40 0.41 19.72
C GLY A 230 23.95 0.76 20.08
N VAL A 231 22.98 0.23 19.33
CA VAL A 231 21.54 0.39 19.60
C VAL A 231 21.15 -0.56 20.73
N GLN A 232 20.40 -0.03 21.71
CA GLN A 232 19.95 -0.76 22.89
C GLN A 232 18.74 -1.66 22.58
#